data_AF-A0A385CHA5-F1
#
_entry.id   AF-A0A385CHA5-F1
#
_cell.length_a   1.000
_cell.length_b   1.000
_cell.length_c   1.000
_cell.angle_alpha   90.00
_cell.angle_beta   90.00
_cell.angle_gamma   90.00
#
_symmetry.space_group_name_H-M   'P 1'
#
loop_
_entity.id
_entity.type
_entity.pdbx_description
1 polymer ?
#
loop_
_entity_poly.entity_id
_entity_poly.type
_entity_poly.pdbx_seq_one_letter_code
_entity_poly.pdbx_strand_id
1 'polypeptide(L)'
;VEVGDSIEIVRFFHCYKRGVDRVFVDHPMFLEKVWGKTGSKIYGPKAGQDYLDNELRFSLLCQAALEAPRVLNLNCSKYFSGPYGEDVLFIANDWHTALIPCYLKSMYQSRGIYLNAKVAFCIHNIAYQGRFTFSDFPLL
;
A
#
# COMPACT_ATOMS: atom_id res chain seq x y z
N VAL A 1 -7.86 -2.47 -8.72
CA VAL A 1 -7.16 -1.20 -8.45
C VAL A 1 -6.62 -0.70 -9.77
N GLU A 2 -6.79 0.58 -10.10
CA GLU A 2 -6.33 1.17 -11.37
C GLU A 2 -4.90 1.69 -11.18
N VAL A 3 -3.93 1.08 -11.85
CA VAL A 3 -2.52 1.48 -11.73
C VAL A 3 -1.94 1.71 -13.13
N GLY A 4 -1.58 2.94 -13.45
CA GLY A 4 -1.29 3.36 -14.82
C GLY A 4 -2.50 3.10 -15.72
N ASP A 5 -2.28 2.39 -16.83
CA ASP A 5 -3.33 2.05 -17.80
C ASP A 5 -3.97 0.66 -17.57
N SER A 6 -3.64 -0.04 -16.46
CA SER A 6 -4.16 -1.38 -16.18
C SER A 6 -5.05 -1.45 -14.93
N ILE A 7 -5.99 -2.39 -14.97
CA ILE A 7 -6.79 -2.77 -13.80
C ILE A 7 -6.16 -4.03 -13.20
N GLU A 8 -5.56 -3.86 -12.03
CA GLU A 8 -4.95 -4.95 -11.28
C GLU A 8 -5.94 -5.53 -10.25
N ILE A 9 -6.04 -6.87 -10.24
CA ILE A 9 -6.85 -7.60 -9.24
C ILE A 9 -5.97 -7.88 -8.03
N VAL A 10 -6.31 -7.26 -6.91
CA VAL A 10 -5.61 -7.44 -5.65
C VAL A 10 -6.45 -8.29 -4.70
N ARG A 11 -5.81 -9.22 -3.99
CA ARG A 11 -6.41 -9.97 -2.90
C ARG A 11 -5.83 -9.53 -1.57
N PHE A 12 -6.52 -9.83 -0.48
CA PHE A 12 -6.07 -9.53 0.87
C PHE A 12 -6.03 -10.81 1.70
N PHE A 13 -4.89 -11.10 2.31
CA PHE A 13 -4.84 -12.03 3.44
C PHE A 13 -4.99 -11.26 4.75
N HIS A 14 -5.58 -11.91 5.75
CA HIS A 14 -5.81 -11.32 7.05
C HIS A 14 -5.31 -12.21 8.18
N CYS A 15 -4.75 -11.60 9.22
CA CYS A 15 -4.35 -12.25 10.45
C CYS A 15 -4.61 -11.31 11.64
N TYR A 16 -5.40 -11.77 12.61
CA TYR A 16 -5.57 -11.06 13.87
C TYR A 16 -4.56 -11.54 14.90
N LYS A 17 -3.71 -10.64 15.42
CA LYS A 17 -2.69 -11.00 16.40
C LYS A 17 -2.37 -9.85 17.34
N ARG A 18 -2.42 -10.13 18.65
CA ARG A 18 -2.12 -9.19 19.74
C ARG A 18 -2.94 -7.89 19.65
N GLY A 19 -4.25 -8.02 19.39
CA GLY A 19 -5.14 -6.86 19.31
C GLY A 19 -5.10 -6.09 17.99
N VAL A 20 -4.35 -6.57 16.99
CA VAL A 20 -4.15 -5.87 15.72
C VAL A 20 -4.57 -6.76 14.56
N ASP A 21 -5.44 -6.23 13.71
CA ASP A 21 -5.75 -6.76 12.40
C ASP A 21 -4.59 -6.46 11.43
N ARG A 22 -3.96 -7.51 10.92
CA ARG A 22 -2.87 -7.42 9.96
C ARG A 22 -3.37 -7.85 8.61
N VAL A 23 -3.31 -6.95 7.65
CA VAL A 23 -3.75 -7.18 6.28
C VAL A 23 -2.52 -7.24 5.38
N PHE A 24 -2.46 -8.26 4.53
CA PHE A 24 -1.39 -8.44 3.57
C PHE A 24 -1.96 -8.33 2.16
N VAL A 25 -1.40 -7.42 1.38
CA VAL A 25 -1.73 -7.24 -0.04
C VAL A 25 -1.11 -8.40 -0.82
N ASP A 26 -1.96 -9.16 -1.51
CA ASP A 26 -1.57 -10.29 -2.33
C ASP A 26 -1.72 -9.95 -3.82
N HIS A 27 -0.58 -10.09 -4.52
CA HIS A 27 -0.44 -9.84 -5.94
C HIS A 27 0.82 -10.54 -6.47
N PRO A 28 0.85 -11.02 -7.74
CA PRO A 28 2.06 -11.62 -8.33
C PRO A 28 3.30 -10.72 -8.25
N MET A 29 3.11 -9.39 -8.37
CA MET A 29 4.20 -8.42 -8.22
C MET A 29 4.87 -8.43 -6.83
N PHE A 30 4.24 -9.03 -5.81
CA PHE A 30 4.84 -9.23 -4.49
C PHE A 30 5.24 -10.69 -4.26
N LEU A 31 4.30 -11.62 -4.44
CA LEU A 31 4.46 -13.01 -4.01
C LEU A 31 5.44 -13.80 -4.89
N GLU A 32 5.45 -13.55 -6.20
CA GLU A 32 6.17 -14.38 -7.17
C GLU A 32 7.57 -13.85 -7.51
N LYS A 33 8.04 -12.80 -6.81
CA LYS A 33 9.32 -12.13 -7.11
C LYS A 33 10.55 -12.96 -6.83
N VAL A 34 10.48 -13.85 -5.85
CA VAL A 34 11.60 -14.66 -5.40
C VAL A 34 11.13 -16.09 -5.23
N TRP A 35 11.83 -17.03 -5.87
CA TRP A 35 11.59 -18.44 -5.62
C TRP A 35 11.95 -18.80 -4.17
N GLY A 36 10.99 -19.35 -3.43
CA GLY A 36 11.16 -19.68 -2.01
C GLY A 36 10.85 -18.50 -1.08
N LYS A 37 11.64 -18.34 -0.01
CA LYS A 37 11.41 -17.27 0.98
C LYS A 37 12.09 -15.98 0.53
N THR A 38 11.32 -14.89 0.39
CA THR A 38 11.82 -13.56 -0.02
C THR A 38 12.99 -13.06 0.83
N GLY A 39 12.93 -13.27 2.15
CA GLY A 39 14.00 -12.84 3.07
C GLY A 39 14.29 -11.34 2.93
N SER A 40 15.56 -10.97 2.77
CA SER A 40 16.00 -9.58 2.59
C SER A 40 15.79 -9.01 1.18
N LYS A 41 15.19 -9.77 0.25
CA LYS A 41 15.04 -9.40 -1.16
C LYS A 41 13.70 -8.73 -1.47
N ILE A 42 13.21 -7.89 -0.57
CA ILE A 42 11.89 -7.24 -0.70
C ILE A 42 11.91 -6.19 -1.82
N TYR A 43 13.00 -5.41 -1.86
CA TYR A 43 13.18 -4.26 -2.74
C TYR A 43 13.97 -4.59 -4.01
N GLY A 44 14.70 -5.71 -4.01
CA GLY A 44 15.54 -6.08 -5.13
C GLY A 44 16.26 -7.42 -4.94
N PRO A 45 16.87 -7.98 -6.00
CA PRO A 45 17.49 -9.31 -5.95
C PRO A 45 18.74 -9.36 -5.07
N LYS A 46 19.42 -8.23 -4.88
CA LYS A 46 20.63 -8.07 -4.05
C LYS A 46 20.71 -6.65 -3.50
N ALA A 47 21.48 -6.46 -2.43
CA ALA A 47 21.70 -5.14 -1.85
C ALA A 47 22.29 -4.16 -2.89
N GLY A 48 21.74 -2.94 -2.94
CA GLY A 48 22.15 -1.90 -3.89
C GLY A 48 21.60 -2.06 -5.31
N GLN A 49 20.78 -3.08 -5.59
CA GLN A 49 20.08 -3.22 -6.85
C GLN A 49 18.58 -3.42 -6.58
N ASP A 50 17.77 -2.48 -7.03
CA ASP A 50 16.31 -2.51 -6.91
C ASP A 50 15.66 -3.32 -8.04
N TYR A 51 14.43 -3.80 -7.82
CA TYR A 51 13.57 -4.28 -8.90
C TYR A 51 13.08 -3.10 -9.74
N LEU A 52 13.05 -3.29 -11.06
CA LEU A 52 12.65 -2.24 -12.01
C LEU A 52 11.19 -1.81 -11.83
N ASP A 53 10.32 -2.69 -11.33
CA ASP A 53 8.90 -2.42 -11.14
C ASP A 53 8.55 -1.94 -9.72
N ASN A 54 9.54 -1.47 -8.95
CA ASN A 54 9.30 -1.02 -7.58
C ASN A 54 8.30 0.14 -7.48
N GLU A 55 8.35 1.10 -8.38
CA GLU A 55 7.39 2.21 -8.40
C GLU A 55 5.94 1.73 -8.55
N LEU A 56 5.70 0.80 -9.48
CA LEU A 56 4.40 0.21 -9.75
C LEU A 56 3.92 -0.63 -8.56
N ARG A 57 4.83 -1.45 -7.99
CA ARG A 57 4.56 -2.25 -6.79
C ARG A 57 4.12 -1.37 -5.63
N PHE A 58 4.85 -0.30 -5.35
CA PHE A 58 4.55 0.55 -4.20
C PHE A 58 3.37 1.50 -4.46
N SER A 59 3.09 1.86 -5.71
CA SER A 59 1.81 2.47 -6.08
C SER A 59 0.62 1.53 -5.81
N LEU A 60 0.69 0.29 -6.32
CA LEU A 60 -0.34 -0.73 -6.10
C LEU A 60 -0.58 -0.96 -4.59
N LEU A 61 0.50 -1.03 -3.80
CA LEU A 61 0.41 -1.13 -2.33
C LEU A 61 -0.35 0.05 -1.71
N CYS A 62 -0.03 1.28 -2.10
CA CYS A 62 -0.68 2.49 -1.57
C CYS A 62 -2.17 2.49 -1.88
N GLN A 63 -2.54 2.18 -3.13
CA GLN A 63 -3.94 2.17 -3.53
C GLN A 63 -4.71 1.01 -2.88
N ALA A 64 -4.14 -0.19 -2.82
CA ALA A 64 -4.74 -1.31 -2.09
C ALA A 64 -4.93 -1.00 -0.59
N ALA A 65 -3.99 -0.28 0.03
CA ALA A 65 -4.10 0.17 1.41
C ALA A 65 -5.23 1.19 1.61
N LEU A 66 -5.54 2.03 0.61
CA LEU A 66 -6.69 2.93 0.63
C LEU A 66 -8.02 2.19 0.41
N GLU A 67 -8.04 1.02 -0.22
CA GLU A 67 -9.26 0.21 -0.32
C GLU A 67 -9.56 -0.57 0.96
N ALA A 68 -8.52 -1.10 1.61
CA ALA A 68 -8.65 -2.06 2.71
C ALA A 68 -9.62 -1.63 3.84
N PRO A 69 -9.59 -0.39 4.38
CA PRO A 69 -10.51 0.03 5.45
C PRO A 69 -11.98 -0.01 5.04
N ARG A 70 -12.29 0.20 3.76
CA ARG A 70 -13.66 0.28 3.25
C ARG A 70 -14.21 -1.08 2.85
N VAL A 71 -13.37 -1.94 2.27
CA VAL A 71 -13.82 -3.21 1.67
C VAL A 71 -13.71 -4.40 2.61
N LEU A 72 -12.79 -4.39 3.57
CA LEU A 72 -12.54 -5.54 4.43
C LEU A 72 -13.49 -5.54 5.63
N ASN A 73 -14.43 -6.48 5.64
CA ASN A 73 -15.27 -6.73 6.80
C ASN A 73 -14.54 -7.64 7.81
N LEU A 74 -13.98 -7.05 8.87
CA LEU A 74 -13.16 -7.76 9.85
C LEU A 74 -13.97 -8.02 11.12
N ASN A 75 -13.87 -9.22 11.67
CA ASN A 75 -14.70 -9.68 12.79
C ASN A 75 -13.93 -10.45 13.88
N CYS A 76 -12.59 -10.40 13.85
CA CYS A 76 -11.75 -11.12 14.81
C CYS A 76 -11.58 -10.39 16.15
N SER A 77 -11.88 -9.09 16.22
CA SER A 77 -11.82 -8.31 17.45
C SER A 77 -13.09 -8.49 18.27
N LYS A 78 -12.95 -8.71 19.59
CA LYS A 78 -14.10 -8.70 20.52
C LYS A 78 -14.79 -7.34 20.65
N TYR A 79 -14.12 -6.26 20.23
CA TYR A 79 -14.59 -4.89 20.38
C TYR A 79 -15.05 -4.26 19.07
N PHE A 80 -14.83 -4.94 17.95
CA PHE A 80 -15.08 -4.37 16.63
C PHE A 80 -15.42 -5.48 15.64
N SER A 81 -16.49 -5.27 14.87
CA SER A 81 -16.87 -6.10 13.75
C SER A 81 -17.39 -5.18 12.64
N GLY A 82 -16.85 -5.29 11.44
CA GLY A 82 -17.21 -4.43 10.33
C GLY A 82 -16.02 -4.01 9.47
N PRO A 83 -16.28 -3.20 8.43
CA PRO A 83 -15.24 -2.40 7.80
C PRO A 83 -14.81 -1.26 8.72
N TYR A 84 -13.51 -0.96 8.74
CA TYR A 84 -12.97 0.20 9.48
C TYR A 84 -13.59 1.53 9.03
N GLY A 85 -14.02 1.60 7.78
CA GLY A 85 -14.72 2.75 7.23
C GLY A 85 -13.78 3.88 6.82
N GLU A 86 -14.32 5.10 6.79
CA GLU A 86 -13.68 6.25 6.17
C GLU A 86 -13.10 7.28 7.16
N ASP A 87 -13.42 7.15 8.45
CA ASP A 87 -12.89 8.03 9.50
C ASP A 87 -11.65 7.40 10.13
N VAL A 88 -10.54 7.45 9.38
CA VAL A 88 -9.28 6.78 9.71
C VAL A 88 -8.08 7.72 9.56
N LEU A 89 -7.02 7.43 10.33
CA LEU A 89 -5.71 8.06 10.16
C LEU A 89 -4.77 7.05 9.50
N PHE A 90 -4.29 7.38 8.30
CA PHE A 90 -3.23 6.62 7.66
C PHE A 90 -1.87 7.03 8.21
N ILE A 91 -1.07 6.07 8.66
CA ILE A 91 0.33 6.28 9.01
C ILE A 91 1.18 5.70 7.89
N ALA A 92 1.69 6.57 7.03
CA ALA A 92 2.52 6.21 5.88
C ALA A 92 3.99 6.20 6.30
N ASN A 93 4.65 5.05 6.17
CA ASN A 93 6.02 4.81 6.60
C ASN A 93 6.96 4.77 5.38
N ASP A 94 7.90 5.72 5.33
CA ASP A 94 8.90 5.90 4.28
C ASP A 94 8.34 6.01 2.84
N TRP A 95 9.26 6.17 1.88
CA TRP A 95 8.95 6.41 0.47
C TRP A 95 8.01 5.38 -0.15
N HIS A 96 8.06 4.11 0.30
CA HIS A 96 7.20 3.02 -0.17
C HIS A 96 5.70 3.31 -0.03
N THR A 97 5.32 4.19 0.90
CA THR A 97 3.92 4.57 1.14
C THR A 97 3.67 6.07 0.95
N ALA A 98 4.64 6.79 0.37
CA ALA A 98 4.56 8.24 0.19
C ALA A 98 3.49 8.70 -0.81
N LEU A 99 2.93 7.79 -1.62
CA LEU A 99 1.85 8.10 -2.55
C LEU A 99 0.45 8.10 -1.90
N ILE A 100 0.28 7.51 -0.71
CA ILE A 100 -0.99 7.53 0.03
C ILE A 100 -1.62 8.94 0.13
N PRO A 101 -0.91 10.00 0.59
CA PRO A 101 -1.51 11.33 0.69
C PRO A 101 -1.92 11.92 -0.67
N CYS A 102 -1.20 11.59 -1.75
CA CYS A 102 -1.54 12.03 -3.10
C CYS A 102 -2.82 11.35 -3.57
N TYR A 103 -2.86 10.01 -3.57
CA TYR A 103 -4.03 9.24 -3.99
C TYR A 103 -5.26 9.52 -3.14
N LEU A 104 -5.09 9.64 -1.82
CA LEU A 104 -6.18 10.02 -0.91
C LEU A 104 -6.86 11.32 -1.36
N LYS A 105 -6.08 12.34 -1.72
CA LYS A 105 -6.61 13.64 -2.14
C LYS A 105 -7.17 13.61 -3.57
N SER A 106 -6.39 13.09 -4.52
CA SER A 106 -6.70 13.19 -5.94
C SER A 106 -7.80 12.22 -6.39
N MET A 107 -7.84 11.01 -5.81
CA MET A 107 -8.73 9.93 -6.27
C MET A 107 -9.93 9.70 -5.36
N TYR A 108 -9.79 9.88 -4.04
CA TYR A 108 -10.84 9.56 -3.07
C TYR A 108 -11.57 10.80 -2.56
N GLN A 109 -10.86 11.77 -1.97
CA GLN A 109 -11.48 12.96 -1.39
C GLN A 109 -12.15 13.84 -2.46
N SER A 110 -11.59 13.90 -3.67
CA SER A 110 -12.22 14.55 -4.83
C SER A 110 -13.59 13.96 -5.21
N ARG A 111 -13.87 12.72 -4.80
CA ARG A 111 -15.13 11.99 -5.05
C ARG A 111 -16.02 11.89 -3.81
N GLY A 112 -15.72 12.63 -2.75
CA GLY A 112 -16.50 12.63 -1.50
C GLY A 112 -16.21 11.45 -0.57
N ILE A 113 -15.13 10.70 -0.81
CA ILE A 113 -14.71 9.54 -0.01
C ILE A 113 -13.57 9.96 0.92
N TYR A 114 -13.50 9.42 2.14
CA TYR A 114 -12.43 9.71 3.10
C TYR A 114 -12.31 11.20 3.47
N LEU A 115 -13.42 11.94 3.50
CA LEU A 115 -13.44 13.39 3.73
C LEU A 115 -12.75 13.81 5.03
N ASN A 116 -12.91 13.01 6.09
CA ASN A 116 -12.32 13.28 7.41
C ASN A 116 -10.93 12.64 7.58
N ALA A 117 -10.58 11.66 6.74
CA ALA A 117 -9.32 10.94 6.87
C ALA A 117 -8.12 11.87 6.73
N LYS A 118 -7.06 11.56 7.48
CA LYS A 118 -5.78 12.27 7.47
C LYS A 118 -4.63 11.30 7.24
N VAL A 119 -3.47 11.85 6.91
CA VAL A 119 -2.22 11.09 6.76
C VAL A 119 -1.14 11.69 7.66
N ALA A 120 -0.53 10.85 8.48
CA ALA A 120 0.76 11.13 9.12
C ALA A 120 1.87 10.44 8.33
N PHE A 121 2.86 11.19 7.87
CA PHE A 121 4.00 10.65 7.14
C PHE A 121 5.20 10.50 8.06
N CYS A 122 5.70 9.27 8.20
CA CYS A 122 6.77 8.88 9.12
C CYS A 122 8.03 8.52 8.32
N ILE A 123 9.07 9.34 8.46
CA ILE A 123 10.37 9.14 7.84
C ILE A 123 11.27 8.39 8.82
N HIS A 124 11.66 7.17 8.48
CA HIS A 124 12.61 6.35 9.23
C HIS A 124 14.02 6.51 8.65
N ASN A 125 14.13 6.75 7.33
CA ASN A 125 15.42 6.94 6.69
C ASN A 125 15.36 7.88 5.49
N ILE A 126 15.95 9.08 5.65
CA ILE A 126 15.98 10.11 4.61
C ILE A 126 16.84 9.77 3.39
N ALA A 127 17.71 8.76 3.48
CA ALA A 127 18.55 8.34 2.37
C ALA A 127 17.76 7.67 1.24
N TYR A 128 16.59 7.08 1.53
CA TYR A 128 15.76 6.39 0.56
C TYR A 128 14.49 7.19 0.28
N GLN A 129 14.35 7.68 -0.95
CA GLN A 129 13.34 8.70 -1.29
C GLN A 129 12.41 8.28 -2.44
N GLY A 130 12.56 7.09 -3.01
CA GLY A 130 11.76 6.67 -4.17
C GLY A 130 11.97 7.57 -5.38
N ARG A 131 13.24 7.81 -5.76
CA ARG A 131 13.58 8.66 -6.91
C ARG A 131 13.58 7.80 -8.18
N PHE A 132 12.55 7.98 -9.00
CA PHE A 132 12.38 7.31 -10.29
C PHE A 132 12.53 8.30 -11.44
N THR A 133 12.59 7.81 -12.68
CA THR A 133 12.72 8.69 -13.84
C THR A 133 11.36 9.33 -14.15
N PHE A 134 11.37 10.52 -14.74
CA PHE A 134 10.11 11.19 -15.10
C PHE A 134 9.30 10.39 -16.12
N SER A 135 9.95 9.63 -17.00
CA SER A 135 9.28 8.77 -17.98
C SER A 135 8.41 7.68 -17.37
N ASP A 136 8.64 7.34 -16.10
CA ASP A 136 7.88 6.32 -15.39
C ASP A 136 6.63 6.88 -14.70
N PHE A 137 6.53 8.21 -14.56
CA PHE A 137 5.40 8.87 -13.89
C PHE A 137 4.02 8.52 -14.49
N PRO A 138 3.83 8.39 -15.81
CA PRO A 138 2.55 7.98 -16.38
C PRO A 138 2.06 6.58 -15.97
N LEU A 139 2.93 5.75 -15.39
CA LEU A 139 2.57 4.41 -14.89
C LEU A 139 1.84 4.47 -13.53
N LEU A 140 1.74 5.64 -12.90
CA LEU A 140 1.27 5.84 -11.52
C LEU A 140 -0.11 6.48 -11.42
#